data_AF-A0A6H5L4Y4-F1
#
_entry.id   AF-A0A6H5L4Y4-F1
#
_cell.length_a   1.000
_cell.length_b   1.000
_cell.length_c   1.000
_cell.angle_alpha   90.00
_cell.angle_beta   90.00
_cell.angle_gamma   90.00
#
_symmetry.space_group_name_H-M   'P 1'
#
loop_
_entity.id
_entity.type
_entity.pdbx_description
1 polymer ?
#
loop_
_entity_poly.entity_id
_entity_poly.type
_entity_poly.pdbx_seq_one_letter_code
_entity_poly.pdbx_strand_id
1 'polypeptide(L)'
;MIQVLLQVTNSRSSNSGAGNDGQRFSHLKSIVNTKTGREEFSNAMSSLWRRLINDPNAFPPEFWTLWKRSSLIALGEKCRPVCIGMTWRRLIAAGTVREWKPKLEEIFREADQFGVAVAGGVEQVAMDAQLVHQTGHWVVQTDCSNAFNTGKRTAIMAQAAKSVPDLVGYIARCYDEIPAKAIYTMDSGERRTIECKSGVQQGDGMGPPLFCFILVPIVLKLRAKYDHLGVSLKAYMDDISLHFKNITAENIQGTT
;
A
#
# COMPACT_ATOMS: atom_id res chain seq x y z
N MET A 1 -9.29 -4.61 16.50
CA MET A 1 -7.94 -4.14 16.90
C MET A 1 -7.02 -5.16 17.63
N ILE A 2 -7.21 -5.56 18.91
CA ILE A 2 -6.26 -6.47 19.62
C ILE A 2 -6.05 -7.78 18.87
N GLN A 3 -7.14 -8.44 18.47
CA GLN A 3 -7.07 -9.69 17.71
C GLN A 3 -6.32 -9.50 16.39
N VAL A 4 -6.60 -8.42 15.67
CA VAL A 4 -5.89 -8.07 14.43
C VAL A 4 -4.41 -7.85 14.66
N LEU A 5 -4.03 -7.17 15.75
CA LEU A 5 -2.63 -6.97 16.13
C LEU A 5 -1.91 -8.31 16.34
N LEU A 6 -2.51 -9.21 17.12
CA LEU A 6 -1.94 -10.54 17.38
C LEU A 6 -1.81 -11.36 16.08
N GLN A 7 -2.86 -11.35 15.25
CA GLN A 7 -2.83 -12.01 13.94
C GLN A 7 -1.74 -11.44 13.03
N VAL A 8 -1.53 -10.12 13.01
CA VAL A 8 -0.48 -9.50 12.19
C VAL A 8 0.89 -9.92 12.71
N THR A 9 1.14 -9.81 14.02
CA THR A 9 2.39 -10.24 14.66
C THR A 9 2.74 -11.69 14.31
N ASN A 10 1.77 -12.60 14.39
CA ASN A 10 1.99 -14.02 14.09
C ASN A 10 2.19 -14.29 12.60
N SER A 11 1.48 -13.57 11.72
CA SER A 11 1.58 -13.76 10.26
C SER A 11 2.89 -13.26 9.62
N ARG A 12 3.63 -12.38 10.29
CA ARG A 12 4.86 -11.79 9.75
C ARG A 12 6.06 -12.73 9.91
N SER A 13 6.97 -12.74 8.94
CA SER A 13 8.20 -13.54 9.04
C SER A 13 9.06 -13.09 10.23
N SER A 14 9.55 -14.05 11.01
CA SER A 14 10.49 -13.79 12.11
C SER A 14 11.83 -13.21 11.60
N ASN A 15 12.16 -13.48 10.33
CA ASN A 15 13.37 -13.01 9.66
C ASN A 15 13.20 -11.64 9.00
N SER A 16 12.06 -10.98 9.18
CA SER A 16 11.86 -9.62 8.65
C SER A 16 12.95 -8.68 9.16
N GLY A 17 13.50 -7.85 8.26
CA GLY A 17 14.51 -6.85 8.57
C GLY A 17 14.07 -5.90 9.67
N ALA A 18 15.02 -5.41 10.47
CA ALA A 18 14.77 -4.40 11.48
C ALA A 18 14.75 -3.00 10.85
N GLY A 19 13.90 -2.13 11.38
CA GLY A 19 13.95 -0.71 11.05
C GLY A 19 15.02 0.01 11.87
N ASN A 20 14.91 1.33 11.93
CA ASN A 20 15.75 2.21 12.74
C ASN A 20 15.56 2.02 14.27
N ASP A 21 14.56 1.24 14.69
CA ASP A 21 14.33 0.86 16.09
C ASP A 21 15.11 -0.40 16.51
N GLY A 22 15.80 -1.07 15.57
CA GLY A 22 16.52 -2.32 15.82
C GLY A 22 15.60 -3.52 16.15
N GLN A 23 14.28 -3.32 16.17
CA GLN A 23 13.32 -4.35 16.52
C GLN A 23 12.94 -5.20 15.31
N ARG A 24 12.50 -6.42 15.57
CA ARG A 24 12.02 -7.36 14.56
C ARG A 24 10.70 -7.97 14.99
N PHE A 25 9.96 -8.55 14.04
CA PHE A 25 8.76 -9.30 14.36
C PHE A 25 9.04 -10.53 15.23
N SER A 26 10.25 -11.10 15.21
CA SER A 26 10.65 -12.14 16.15
C SER A 26 10.58 -11.66 17.61
N HIS A 27 11.01 -10.42 17.90
CA HIS A 27 10.91 -9.85 19.25
C HIS A 27 9.44 -9.71 19.68
N LEU A 28 8.57 -9.23 18.78
CA LEU A 28 7.14 -9.08 19.07
C LEU A 28 6.46 -10.43 19.32
N LYS A 29 6.81 -11.46 18.54
CA LYS A 29 6.35 -12.84 18.74
C LYS A 29 6.77 -13.36 20.11
N SER A 30 8.03 -13.14 20.51
CA SER A 30 8.50 -13.52 21.85
C SER A 30 7.71 -12.83 22.95
N ILE A 31 7.39 -11.55 22.80
CA ILE A 31 6.55 -10.80 23.76
C ILE A 31 5.15 -11.44 23.86
N VAL A 32 4.45 -11.61 22.74
CA VAL A 32 3.07 -12.14 22.73
C VAL A 32 2.98 -13.65 23.00
N ASN A 33 4.11 -14.34 23.13
CA ASN A 33 4.14 -15.72 23.61
C ASN A 33 4.03 -15.82 25.15
N THR A 34 4.24 -14.71 25.86
CA THR A 34 4.04 -14.63 27.32
C THR A 34 2.61 -14.24 27.68
N LYS A 35 2.14 -14.59 28.88
CA LYS A 35 0.81 -14.16 29.37
C LYS A 35 0.71 -12.63 29.45
N THR A 36 1.67 -12.01 30.13
CA THR A 36 1.77 -10.54 30.27
C THR A 36 1.81 -9.85 28.91
N GLY A 37 2.59 -10.36 27.95
CA GLY A 37 2.67 -9.77 26.62
C GLY A 37 1.39 -9.93 25.80
N ARG A 38 0.63 -11.02 25.96
CA ARG A 38 -0.69 -11.14 25.32
C ARG A 38 -1.68 -10.12 25.87
N GLU A 39 -1.66 -9.88 27.17
CA GLU A 39 -2.63 -9.01 27.85
C GLU A 39 -2.18 -7.53 27.81
N GLU A 40 -1.13 -7.19 28.55
CA GLU A 40 -0.70 -5.82 28.78
C GLU A 40 -0.12 -5.16 27.51
N PHE A 41 0.79 -5.86 26.82
CA PHE A 41 1.40 -5.30 25.61
C PHE A 41 0.36 -5.13 24.49
N SER A 42 -0.54 -6.08 24.27
CA SER A 42 -1.59 -5.93 23.27
C SER A 42 -2.55 -4.79 23.61
N ASN A 43 -2.88 -4.59 24.89
CA ASN A 43 -3.70 -3.49 25.35
C ASN A 43 -3.01 -2.13 25.11
N ALA A 44 -1.74 -2.00 25.54
CA ALA A 44 -0.95 -0.79 25.34
C ALA A 44 -0.77 -0.45 23.86
N MET A 45 -0.42 -1.45 23.04
CA MET A 45 -0.20 -1.25 21.60
C MET A 45 -1.49 -0.96 20.84
N SER A 46 -2.61 -1.54 21.25
CA SER A 46 -3.93 -1.17 20.70
C SER A 46 -4.34 0.24 21.12
N SER A 47 -4.02 0.66 22.34
CA SER A 47 -4.24 2.04 22.77
C SER A 47 -3.40 3.04 21.96
N LEU A 48 -2.12 2.72 21.74
CA LEU A 48 -1.24 3.52 20.88
C LEU A 48 -1.80 3.60 19.46
N TRP A 49 -2.18 2.46 18.87
CA TRP A 49 -2.77 2.42 17.54
C TRP A 49 -4.03 3.28 17.44
N ARG A 50 -5.00 3.13 18.35
CA ARG A 50 -6.21 3.99 18.36
C ARG A 50 -5.86 5.47 18.43
N ARG A 51 -4.93 5.85 19.31
CA ARG A 51 -4.54 7.26 19.48
C ARG A 51 -3.85 7.82 18.24
N LEU A 52 -3.00 7.04 17.57
CA LEU A 52 -2.35 7.46 16.32
C LEU A 52 -3.34 7.75 15.19
N ILE A 53 -4.44 7.00 15.14
CA ILE A 53 -5.50 7.19 14.14
C ILE A 53 -6.42 8.35 14.54
N ASN A 54 -6.95 8.31 15.77
CA ASN A 54 -8.04 9.20 16.19
C ASN A 54 -7.54 10.58 16.66
N ASP A 55 -6.32 10.66 17.18
CA ASP A 55 -5.73 11.90 17.69
C ASP A 55 -4.23 11.97 17.33
N PRO A 56 -3.90 12.11 16.04
CA PRO A 56 -2.51 12.24 15.60
C PRO A 56 -1.82 13.50 16.15
N ASN A 57 -2.59 14.49 16.60
CA ASN A 57 -2.07 15.75 17.15
C ASN A 57 -1.62 15.62 18.60
N ALA A 58 -2.03 14.57 19.32
CA ALA A 58 -1.49 14.26 20.64
C ALA A 58 0.00 13.90 20.65
N PHE A 59 0.61 13.65 19.49
CA PHE A 59 2.03 13.31 19.38
C PHE A 59 2.83 14.51 18.89
N PRO A 60 3.98 14.82 19.51
CA PRO A 60 4.80 15.96 19.14
C PRO A 60 5.50 15.74 17.78
N PRO A 61 5.96 16.80 17.10
CA PRO A 61 6.63 16.69 15.79
C PRO A 61 7.83 15.73 15.76
N GLU A 62 8.56 15.61 16.87
CA GLU A 62 9.71 14.72 17.03
C GLU A 62 9.30 13.25 16.94
N PHE A 63 8.13 12.89 17.51
CA PHE A 63 7.57 11.55 17.40
C PHE A 63 7.37 11.20 15.93
N TRP A 64 6.68 12.06 15.17
CA TRP A 64 6.41 11.83 13.76
C TRP A 64 7.68 11.79 12.92
N THR A 65 8.65 12.64 13.25
CA THR A 65 9.98 12.64 12.63
C THR A 65 10.71 11.31 12.79
N LEU A 66 10.58 10.64 13.94
CA LEU A 66 11.13 9.30 14.17
C LEU A 66 10.27 8.21 13.54
N TRP A 67 8.95 8.32 13.69
CA TRP A 67 7.97 7.35 13.20
C TRP A 67 8.08 7.11 11.69
N LYS A 68 8.30 8.19 10.92
CA LYS A 68 8.36 8.09 9.45
C LYS A 68 9.73 7.65 8.91
N ARG A 69 10.78 7.60 9.74
CA ARG A 69 12.11 7.13 9.33
C ARG A 69 12.09 5.64 8.97
N SER A 70 13.05 5.25 8.13
CA SER A 70 13.24 3.88 7.71
C SER A 70 14.70 3.57 7.43
N SER A 71 15.09 2.31 7.61
CA SER A 71 16.31 1.77 7.01
C SER A 71 16.04 1.47 5.53
N LEU A 72 16.92 1.89 4.63
CA LEU A 72 16.78 1.70 3.20
C LEU A 72 17.72 0.60 2.72
N ILE A 73 17.16 -0.34 1.95
CA ILE A 73 17.91 -1.36 1.23
C ILE A 73 17.55 -1.33 -0.26
N ALA A 74 18.52 -1.60 -1.12
CA ALA A 74 18.27 -1.85 -2.53
C ALA A 74 17.96 -3.34 -2.72
N LEU A 75 16.79 -3.68 -3.25
CA LEU A 75 16.35 -5.05 -3.45
C LEU A 75 16.40 -5.46 -4.92
N GLY A 76 17.09 -6.56 -5.20
CA GLY A 76 17.18 -7.19 -6.51
C GLY A 76 18.01 -6.41 -7.53
N GLU A 77 18.12 -6.95 -8.74
CA GLU A 77 18.95 -6.38 -9.84
C GLU A 77 18.49 -4.98 -10.26
N LYS A 78 17.18 -4.69 -10.15
CA LYS A 78 16.61 -3.36 -10.44
C LYS A 78 16.77 -2.36 -9.28
N CYS A 79 17.52 -2.71 -8.22
CA CYS A 79 17.81 -1.86 -7.07
C CYS A 79 16.57 -1.18 -6.45
N ARG A 80 15.49 -1.94 -6.25
CA ARG A 80 14.22 -1.37 -5.74
C ARG A 80 14.44 -0.79 -4.33
N PRO A 81 14.07 0.48 -4.08
CA PRO A 81 14.35 1.14 -2.80
C PRO A 81 13.33 0.72 -1.73
N VAL A 82 13.65 -0.32 -0.95
CA VAL A 82 12.79 -0.82 0.11
C VAL A 82 13.09 -0.10 1.42
N CYS A 83 12.10 0.64 1.90
CA CYS A 83 12.08 1.37 3.15
C CYS A 83 11.54 0.48 4.29
N ILE A 84 12.44 -0.04 5.11
CA ILE A 84 12.13 -0.81 6.31
C ILE A 84 11.86 0.16 7.47
N GLY A 85 10.60 0.52 7.67
CA GLY A 85 10.19 1.34 8.81
C GLY A 85 10.30 0.62 10.16
N MET A 86 10.15 1.38 11.24
CA MET A 86 10.04 0.84 12.60
C MET A 86 9.07 -0.36 12.65
N THR A 87 9.40 -1.38 13.44
CA THR A 87 8.55 -2.57 13.58
C THR A 87 7.17 -2.21 14.12
N TRP A 88 7.11 -1.23 15.03
CA TRP A 88 5.85 -0.64 15.51
C TRP A 88 5.01 -0.04 14.39
N ARG A 89 5.61 0.80 13.55
CA ARG A 89 4.94 1.40 12.40
C ARG A 89 4.44 0.33 11.44
N ARG A 90 5.27 -0.67 11.13
CA ARG A 90 4.90 -1.77 10.22
C ARG A 90 3.76 -2.63 10.79
N LEU A 91 3.76 -2.89 12.10
CA LEU A 91 2.68 -3.58 12.79
C LEU A 91 1.37 -2.80 12.67
N ILE A 92 1.39 -1.51 13.02
CA ILE A 92 0.21 -0.64 13.01
C ILE A 92 -0.30 -0.40 11.59
N ALA A 93 0.57 -0.17 10.63
CA ALA A 93 0.21 -0.02 9.22
C ALA A 93 -0.47 -1.29 8.69
N ALA A 94 0.14 -2.46 8.90
CA ALA A 94 -0.44 -3.73 8.47
C ALA A 94 -1.73 -4.08 9.23
N GLY A 95 -1.80 -3.77 10.51
CA GLY A 95 -3.00 -3.89 11.33
C GLY A 95 -4.12 -3.01 10.79
N THR A 96 -3.82 -1.76 10.44
CA THR A 96 -4.79 -0.81 9.87
C THR A 96 -5.35 -1.34 8.56
N VAL A 97 -4.50 -1.80 7.64
CA VAL A 97 -4.97 -2.39 6.37
C VAL A 97 -5.82 -3.64 6.61
N ARG A 98 -5.50 -4.46 7.61
CA ARG A 98 -6.28 -5.66 7.94
C ARG A 98 -7.63 -5.33 8.60
N GLU A 99 -7.65 -4.39 9.54
CA GLU A 99 -8.88 -3.93 10.21
C GLU A 99 -9.83 -3.26 9.20
N TRP A 100 -9.29 -2.47 8.28
CA TRP A 100 -10.03 -1.75 7.24
C TRP A 100 -10.27 -2.58 5.97
N LYS A 101 -9.88 -3.86 5.97
CA LYS A 101 -9.98 -4.72 4.79
C LYS A 101 -11.38 -4.70 4.15
N PRO A 102 -12.51 -4.83 4.90
CA PRO A 102 -13.84 -4.84 4.27
C PRO A 102 -14.13 -3.56 3.48
N LYS A 103 -13.79 -2.39 4.05
CA LYS A 103 -14.01 -1.11 3.39
C LYS A 103 -13.08 -0.91 2.19
N LEU A 104 -11.80 -1.26 2.34
CA LEU A 104 -10.83 -1.21 1.25
C LEU A 104 -11.22 -2.15 0.09
N GLU A 105 -11.72 -3.34 0.40
CA GLU A 105 -12.20 -4.29 -0.60
C GLU A 105 -13.39 -3.74 -1.38
N GLU A 106 -14.37 -3.13 -0.71
CA GLU A 106 -15.51 -2.44 -1.37
C GLU A 106 -15.02 -1.39 -2.38
N ILE A 107 -14.14 -0.47 -1.92
CA ILE A 107 -13.59 0.62 -2.74
C ILE A 107 -12.81 0.08 -3.94
N PHE A 108 -11.92 -0.90 -3.71
CA PHE A 108 -11.06 -1.40 -4.76
C PHE A 108 -11.81 -2.28 -5.76
N ARG A 109 -12.81 -3.05 -5.34
CA ARG A 109 -13.70 -3.77 -6.27
C ARG A 109 -14.50 -2.82 -7.14
N GLU A 110 -15.03 -1.72 -6.57
CA GLU A 110 -15.74 -0.69 -7.35
C GLU A 110 -14.85 -0.13 -8.46
N ALA A 111 -13.56 0.02 -8.20
CA ALA A 111 -12.57 0.53 -9.15
C ALA A 111 -11.80 -0.56 -9.93
N ASP A 112 -12.29 -1.80 -9.99
CA ASP A 112 -11.61 -2.92 -10.67
C ASP A 112 -10.11 -3.06 -10.31
N GLN A 113 -9.76 -2.76 -9.07
CA GLN A 113 -8.43 -2.88 -8.51
C GLN A 113 -8.39 -4.10 -7.57
N PHE A 114 -7.52 -5.05 -7.86
CA PHE A 114 -7.47 -6.36 -7.22
C PHE A 114 -6.15 -6.60 -6.48
N GLY A 115 -5.24 -5.63 -6.48
CA GLY A 115 -3.90 -5.74 -5.87
C GLY A 115 -3.88 -5.70 -4.34
N VAL A 116 -4.94 -5.18 -3.69
CA VAL A 116 -4.99 -5.04 -2.22
C VAL A 116 -6.38 -5.36 -1.71
N ALA A 117 -6.46 -5.98 -0.53
CA ALA A 117 -7.68 -6.34 0.21
C ALA A 117 -8.62 -7.35 -0.48
N VAL A 118 -8.54 -7.52 -1.79
CA VAL A 118 -9.33 -8.47 -2.57
C VAL A 118 -8.73 -9.88 -2.47
N ALA A 119 -9.48 -10.83 -1.90
CA ALA A 119 -9.05 -12.23 -1.87
C ALA A 119 -9.08 -12.83 -3.28
N GLY A 120 -8.01 -13.55 -3.66
CA GLY A 120 -7.87 -14.16 -4.99
C GLY A 120 -7.71 -13.14 -6.12
N GLY A 121 -7.27 -11.92 -5.81
CA GLY A 121 -7.27 -10.81 -6.76
C GLY A 121 -6.34 -11.04 -7.96
N VAL A 122 -5.19 -11.69 -7.76
CA VAL A 122 -4.25 -12.00 -8.86
C VAL A 122 -4.83 -13.05 -9.80
N GLU A 123 -5.45 -14.10 -9.26
CA GLU A 123 -6.11 -15.14 -10.03
C GLU A 123 -7.26 -14.56 -10.85
N GLN A 124 -8.06 -13.67 -10.25
CA GLN A 124 -9.17 -13.02 -10.94
C GLN A 124 -8.69 -12.20 -12.15
N VAL A 125 -7.67 -11.33 -11.98
CA VAL A 125 -7.15 -10.51 -13.09
C VAL A 125 -6.52 -11.37 -14.18
N ALA A 126 -5.76 -12.40 -13.81
CA ALA A 126 -5.10 -13.30 -14.76
C ALA A 126 -6.11 -14.12 -15.57
N MET A 127 -7.11 -14.71 -14.91
CA MET A 127 -8.15 -15.51 -15.57
C MET A 127 -9.03 -14.65 -16.49
N ASP A 128 -9.40 -13.44 -16.05
CA ASP A 128 -10.17 -12.51 -16.89
C ASP A 128 -9.40 -12.14 -18.16
N ALA A 129 -8.12 -11.79 -18.04
CA ALA A 129 -7.27 -11.48 -19.19
C ALA A 129 -7.11 -12.67 -20.13
N GLN A 130 -6.89 -13.87 -19.59
CA GLN A 130 -6.79 -15.10 -20.37
C GLN A 130 -8.08 -15.39 -21.15
N LEU A 131 -9.24 -15.26 -20.50
CA LEU A 131 -10.54 -15.50 -21.14
C LEU A 131 -10.79 -14.51 -22.28
N VAL A 132 -10.52 -13.21 -22.06
CA VAL A 132 -10.64 -12.17 -23.10
C VAL A 132 -9.76 -12.53 -24.30
N HIS A 133 -8.50 -12.89 -24.06
CA HIS A 133 -7.60 -13.26 -25.14
C HIS A 133 -8.08 -14.51 -25.90
N GLN A 134 -8.48 -15.57 -25.18
CA GLN A 134 -8.93 -16.84 -25.76
C GLN A 134 -10.25 -16.72 -26.54
N THR A 135 -11.06 -15.72 -26.23
CA THR A 135 -12.33 -15.42 -26.94
C THR A 135 -12.12 -14.51 -28.16
N GLY A 136 -10.88 -14.26 -28.57
CA GLY A 136 -10.55 -13.49 -29.78
C GLY A 136 -10.62 -11.97 -29.58
N HIS A 137 -10.61 -11.51 -28.33
CA HIS A 137 -10.57 -10.09 -27.98
C HIS A 137 -9.16 -9.64 -27.64
N TRP A 138 -8.95 -8.32 -27.60
CA TRP A 138 -7.63 -7.75 -27.34
C TRP A 138 -7.43 -7.46 -25.86
N VAL A 139 -6.24 -7.80 -25.38
CA VAL A 139 -5.74 -7.43 -24.05
C VAL A 139 -4.51 -6.55 -24.25
N VAL A 140 -4.56 -5.33 -23.73
CA VAL A 140 -3.42 -4.42 -23.71
C VAL A 140 -2.98 -4.25 -22.26
N GLN A 141 -1.74 -4.62 -21.97
CA GLN A 141 -1.15 -4.44 -20.65
C GLN A 141 -0.33 -3.16 -20.59
N THR A 142 -0.45 -2.43 -19.50
CA THR A 142 0.36 -1.26 -19.20
C THR A 142 1.02 -1.44 -17.84
N ASP A 143 2.28 -1.02 -17.74
CA ASP A 143 3.06 -1.04 -16.49
C ASP A 143 3.49 0.38 -16.14
N CYS A 144 3.41 0.74 -14.85
CA CYS A 144 3.82 2.05 -14.37
C CYS A 144 5.31 2.06 -14.04
N SER A 145 6.07 2.93 -14.74
CA SER A 145 7.47 3.16 -14.38
C SER A 145 7.59 3.80 -12.99
N ASN A 146 8.32 3.13 -12.08
CA ASN A 146 8.62 3.62 -10.72
C ASN A 146 7.36 3.98 -9.89
N ALA A 147 6.32 3.17 -10.02
CA ALA A 147 4.95 3.45 -9.56
C ALA A 147 4.84 3.98 -8.12
N PHE A 148 5.50 3.31 -7.17
CA PHE A 148 5.45 3.69 -5.75
C PHE A 148 6.04 5.08 -5.47
N ASN A 149 7.07 5.50 -6.20
CA ASN A 149 7.77 6.77 -5.94
C ASN A 149 7.16 7.94 -6.73
N THR A 150 6.44 7.70 -7.83
CA THR A 150 5.92 8.74 -8.72
C THR A 150 4.50 9.20 -8.37
N GLY A 151 3.81 8.46 -7.50
CA GLY A 151 2.46 8.82 -7.05
C GLY A 151 2.37 10.21 -6.40
N LYS A 152 1.39 11.01 -6.83
CA LYS A 152 1.13 12.33 -6.24
C LYS A 152 0.42 12.19 -4.90
N ARG A 153 1.06 12.61 -3.80
CA ARG A 153 0.47 12.57 -2.45
C ARG A 153 -0.83 13.36 -2.33
N THR A 154 -0.96 14.46 -3.06
CA THR A 154 -2.22 15.22 -3.12
C THR A 154 -3.38 14.38 -3.69
N ALA A 155 -3.12 13.55 -4.70
CA ALA A 155 -4.12 12.63 -5.24
C ALA A 155 -4.48 11.51 -4.24
N ILE A 156 -3.47 10.95 -3.55
CA ILE A 156 -3.67 9.98 -2.47
C ILE A 156 -4.58 10.59 -1.39
N MET A 157 -4.24 11.77 -0.90
CA MET A 157 -4.99 12.45 0.18
C MET A 157 -6.41 12.80 -0.25
N ALA A 158 -6.60 13.27 -1.48
CA ALA A 158 -7.93 13.59 -2.01
C ALA A 158 -8.83 12.36 -2.10
N GLN A 159 -8.29 11.21 -2.54
CA GLN A 159 -9.05 9.96 -2.55
C GLN A 159 -9.27 9.41 -1.14
N ALA A 160 -8.25 9.44 -0.28
CA ALA A 160 -8.36 8.98 1.12
C ALA A 160 -9.43 9.77 1.89
N ALA A 161 -9.52 11.09 1.68
CA ALA A 161 -10.54 11.94 2.30
C ALA A 161 -11.98 11.55 1.93
N LYS A 162 -12.18 10.98 0.73
CA LYS A 162 -13.49 10.48 0.29
C LYS A 162 -13.77 9.07 0.78
N SER A 163 -12.75 8.21 0.76
CA SER A 163 -12.89 6.77 0.95
C SER A 163 -12.72 6.30 2.40
N VAL A 164 -11.79 6.91 3.13
CA VAL A 164 -11.37 6.51 4.48
C VAL A 164 -11.03 7.75 5.33
N PRO A 165 -11.99 8.68 5.54
CA PRO A 165 -11.73 9.96 6.22
C PRO A 165 -11.08 9.79 7.60
N ASP A 166 -11.43 8.75 8.34
CA ASP A 166 -10.87 8.47 9.67
C ASP A 166 -9.37 8.16 9.67
N LEU A 167 -8.81 7.74 8.53
CA LEU A 167 -7.38 7.45 8.39
C LEU A 167 -6.56 8.66 7.91
N VAL A 168 -7.22 9.71 7.41
CA VAL A 168 -6.57 10.87 6.77
C VAL A 168 -5.55 11.53 7.69
N GLY A 169 -5.91 11.73 8.96
CA GLY A 169 -5.02 12.35 9.94
C GLY A 169 -3.71 11.57 10.10
N TYR A 170 -3.79 10.24 10.21
CA TYR A 170 -2.63 9.38 10.31
C TYR A 170 -1.82 9.32 9.00
N ILE A 171 -2.50 9.17 7.85
CA ILE A 171 -1.86 9.15 6.53
C ILE A 171 -1.09 10.45 6.29
N ALA A 172 -1.70 11.60 6.61
CA ALA A 172 -1.07 12.91 6.51
C ALA A 172 0.21 12.93 7.33
N ARG A 173 0.20 12.52 8.60
CA ARG A 173 1.43 12.52 9.42
C ARG A 173 2.53 11.58 8.90
N CYS A 174 2.18 10.49 8.23
CA CYS A 174 3.14 9.57 7.62
C CYS A 174 3.71 10.09 6.29
N TYR A 175 2.93 10.85 5.53
CA TYR A 175 3.22 11.23 4.14
C TYR A 175 3.05 12.75 3.87
N ASP A 176 3.24 13.60 4.89
CA ASP A 176 3.12 15.06 4.79
C ASP A 176 4.23 15.70 3.94
N GLU A 177 4.22 17.04 3.89
CA GLU A 177 5.22 17.85 3.21
C GLU A 177 6.63 17.69 3.80
N ILE A 178 6.74 17.36 5.09
CA ILE A 178 8.05 17.12 5.71
C ILE A 178 8.52 15.72 5.27
N PRO A 179 9.56 15.59 4.44
CA PRO A 179 9.91 14.31 3.86
C PRO A 179 10.35 13.30 4.93
N ALA A 180 9.94 12.05 4.76
CA ALA A 180 10.50 10.96 5.54
C ALA A 180 11.97 10.75 5.17
N LYS A 181 12.81 10.43 6.16
CA LYS A 181 14.24 10.17 5.97
C LYS A 181 14.50 8.66 5.91
N ALA A 182 14.95 8.19 4.75
CA ALA A 182 15.37 6.82 4.51
C ALA A 182 16.90 6.73 4.62
N ILE A 183 17.38 5.95 5.58
CA ILE A 183 18.81 5.89 5.95
C ILE A 183 19.41 4.62 5.37
N TYR A 184 20.50 4.75 4.62
CA TYR A 184 21.27 3.60 4.13
C TYR A 184 22.73 3.69 4.58
N THR A 185 23.35 2.53 4.78
CA THR A 185 24.74 2.41 5.19
C THR A 185 25.54 1.89 4.00
N MET A 186 26.57 2.63 3.61
CA MET A 186 27.54 2.24 2.59
C MET A 186 28.41 1.08 3.08
N ASP A 187 29.08 0.37 2.18
CA ASP A 187 30.04 -0.70 2.54
C ASP A 187 31.20 -0.17 3.39
N SER A 188 31.54 1.12 3.26
CA SER A 188 32.51 1.82 4.11
C SER A 188 32.05 2.07 5.56
N GLY A 189 30.78 1.78 5.87
CA GLY A 189 30.13 2.13 7.14
C GLY A 189 29.57 3.56 7.19
N GLU A 190 29.80 4.38 6.16
CA GLU A 190 29.23 5.73 6.05
C GLU A 190 27.69 5.65 5.98
N ARG A 191 26.99 6.43 6.81
CA ARG A 191 25.53 6.52 6.76
C ARG A 191 25.10 7.71 5.92
N ARG A 192 24.23 7.45 4.95
CA ARG A 192 23.62 8.46 4.09
C ARG A 192 22.11 8.46 4.23
N THR A 193 21.49 9.58 3.88
CA THR A 193 20.04 9.78 3.99
C THR A 193 19.47 10.21 2.66
N ILE A 194 18.36 9.59 2.27
CA ILE A 194 17.53 9.96 1.12
C ILE A 194 16.18 10.44 1.65
N GLU A 195 15.70 11.56 1.11
CA GLU A 195 14.40 12.11 1.46
C GLU A 195 13.29 11.52 0.57
N CYS A 196 12.30 10.91 1.18
CA CYS A 196 11.10 10.42 0.49
C CYS A 196 10.13 11.61 0.27
N LYS A 197 10.32 12.36 -0.82
CA LYS A 197 9.55 13.58 -1.15
C LYS A 197 8.23 13.32 -1.87
N SER A 198 8.11 12.20 -2.57
CA SER A 198 6.95 11.84 -3.39
C SER A 198 6.51 10.42 -3.12
N GLY A 199 5.35 10.05 -3.65
CA GLY A 199 4.85 8.69 -3.59
C GLY A 199 4.67 8.15 -2.18
N VAL A 200 4.75 6.84 -2.08
CA VAL A 200 4.64 6.07 -0.84
C VAL A 200 5.85 5.15 -0.67
N GLN A 201 6.17 4.81 0.57
CA GLN A 201 7.38 4.05 0.88
C GLN A 201 7.17 2.57 0.55
N GLN A 202 7.99 2.03 -0.37
CA GLN A 202 7.97 0.60 -0.66
C GLN A 202 8.46 -0.18 0.57
N GLY A 203 7.63 -1.10 1.09
CA GLY A 203 7.90 -1.81 2.35
C GLY A 203 7.06 -1.33 3.53
N ASP A 204 6.36 -0.19 3.42
CA ASP A 204 5.30 0.19 4.36
C ASP A 204 4.03 -0.63 4.08
N GLY A 205 3.38 -1.12 5.14
CA GLY A 205 2.12 -1.85 5.04
C GLY A 205 0.99 -1.01 4.46
N MET A 206 1.00 0.31 4.66
CA MET A 206 0.02 1.22 4.05
C MET A 206 0.39 1.65 2.63
N GLY A 207 1.63 1.42 2.18
CA GLY A 207 2.07 1.84 0.86
C GLY A 207 1.16 1.33 -0.28
N PRO A 208 0.92 0.01 -0.38
CA PRO A 208 0.10 -0.55 -1.45
C PRO A 208 -1.33 0.02 -1.57
N PRO A 209 -2.17 0.06 -0.52
CA PRO A 209 -3.51 0.65 -0.65
C PRO A 209 -3.49 2.14 -0.99
N LEU A 210 -2.52 2.90 -0.46
CA LEU A 210 -2.38 4.32 -0.80
C LEU A 210 -1.98 4.53 -2.27
N PHE A 211 -1.13 3.65 -2.83
CA PHE A 211 -0.86 3.64 -4.26
C PHE A 211 -2.14 3.33 -5.06
N CYS A 212 -2.89 2.29 -4.70
CA CYS A 212 -4.14 1.93 -5.36
C CYS A 212 -5.17 3.07 -5.34
N PHE A 213 -5.23 3.89 -4.28
CA PHE A 213 -6.09 5.07 -4.25
C PHE A 213 -5.81 6.09 -5.36
N ILE A 214 -4.59 6.16 -5.88
CA ILE A 214 -4.28 7.01 -7.04
C ILE A 214 -5.04 6.51 -8.27
N LEU A 215 -5.15 5.19 -8.42
CA LEU A 215 -5.76 4.54 -9.57
C LEU A 215 -7.29 4.58 -9.53
N VAL A 216 -7.90 4.57 -8.34
CA VAL A 216 -9.37 4.60 -8.18
C VAL A 216 -10.06 5.64 -9.07
N PRO A 217 -9.76 6.95 -8.96
CA PRO A 217 -10.42 7.96 -9.80
C PRO A 217 -10.07 7.84 -11.29
N ILE A 218 -8.90 7.29 -11.62
CA ILE A 218 -8.47 7.09 -13.01
C ILE A 218 -9.31 5.98 -13.65
N VAL A 219 -9.45 4.83 -12.98
CA VAL A 219 -10.24 3.71 -13.49
C VAL A 219 -11.70 4.10 -13.65
N LEU A 220 -12.29 4.74 -12.65
CA LEU A 220 -13.69 5.17 -12.73
C LEU A 220 -13.94 6.13 -13.90
N LYS A 221 -12.99 7.05 -14.16
CA LYS A 221 -13.06 7.96 -15.31
C LYS A 221 -12.94 7.23 -16.64
N LEU A 222 -12.02 6.26 -16.74
CA LEU A 222 -11.84 5.46 -17.95
C LEU A 222 -13.07 4.59 -18.24
N ARG A 223 -13.63 3.94 -17.21
CA ARG A 223 -14.87 3.16 -17.34
C ARG A 223 -16.01 4.04 -17.84
N ALA A 224 -16.28 5.17 -17.19
CA ALA A 224 -17.34 6.09 -17.61
C ALA A 224 -17.18 6.56 -19.07
N LYS A 225 -15.93 6.68 -19.54
CA LYS A 225 -15.63 7.13 -20.92
C LYS A 225 -15.71 6.01 -21.96
N TYR A 226 -15.32 4.78 -21.63
CA TYR A 226 -15.04 3.75 -22.64
C TYR A 226 -15.85 2.46 -22.49
N ASP A 227 -16.63 2.28 -21.41
CA ASP A 227 -17.43 1.06 -21.18
C ASP A 227 -18.46 0.82 -22.30
N HIS A 228 -19.11 1.90 -22.78
CA HIS A 228 -20.05 1.84 -23.91
C HIS A 228 -19.40 1.42 -25.25
N LEU A 229 -18.06 1.44 -25.35
CA LEU A 229 -17.29 0.99 -26.50
C LEU A 229 -16.75 -0.43 -26.31
N GLY A 230 -17.18 -1.15 -25.26
CA GLY A 230 -16.72 -2.50 -24.97
C GLY A 230 -15.32 -2.57 -24.36
N VAL A 231 -14.80 -1.46 -23.82
CA VAL A 231 -13.50 -1.41 -23.13
C VAL A 231 -13.71 -1.56 -21.63
N SER A 232 -13.13 -2.60 -21.06
CA SER A 232 -13.10 -2.81 -19.61
C SER A 232 -11.65 -2.77 -19.09
N LEU A 233 -11.46 -2.45 -17.82
CA LEU A 233 -10.15 -2.34 -17.18
C LEU A 233 -10.11 -3.24 -15.96
N LYS A 234 -9.01 -3.96 -15.79
CA LYS A 234 -8.69 -4.68 -14.55
C LYS A 234 -7.28 -4.27 -14.12
N ALA A 235 -7.08 -4.01 -12.83
CA ALA A 235 -5.78 -3.63 -12.30
C ALA A 235 -5.37 -4.54 -11.15
N TYR A 236 -4.11 -4.94 -11.14
CA TYR A 236 -3.46 -5.55 -9.99
C TYR A 236 -2.26 -4.69 -9.62
N MET A 237 -2.42 -3.83 -8.61
CA MET A 237 -1.45 -2.78 -8.31
C MET A 237 -1.19 -1.92 -9.55
N ASP A 238 0.06 -1.80 -9.97
CA ASP A 238 0.54 -1.05 -11.15
C ASP A 238 0.34 -1.78 -12.48
N ASP A 239 0.10 -3.10 -12.46
CA ASP A 239 -0.22 -3.88 -13.64
C ASP A 239 -1.69 -3.63 -14.03
N ILE A 240 -1.91 -2.91 -15.12
CA ILE A 240 -3.25 -2.57 -15.60
C ILE A 240 -3.48 -3.24 -16.95
N SER A 241 -4.56 -4.02 -17.06
CA SER A 241 -5.01 -4.62 -18.31
C SER A 241 -6.27 -3.92 -18.82
N LEU A 242 -6.22 -3.51 -20.09
CA LEU A 242 -7.33 -2.99 -20.86
C LEU A 242 -7.85 -4.11 -21.77
N HIS A 243 -9.12 -4.46 -21.61
CA HIS A 243 -9.78 -5.53 -22.35
C HIS A 243 -10.74 -4.89 -23.37
N PHE A 244 -10.44 -5.06 -24.66
CA PHE A 244 -11.21 -4.51 -25.76
C PHE A 244 -12.07 -5.62 -26.37
N LYS A 245 -13.34 -5.65 -26.01
CA LYS A 245 -14.31 -6.65 -26.50
C LYS A 245 -14.99 -6.12 -27.75
N ASN A 246 -15.19 -6.99 -28.73
CA ASN A 246 -15.87 -6.69 -30.00
C ASN A 246 -15.23 -5.55 -30.83
N ILE A 247 -13.95 -5.27 -30.59
CA ILE A 247 -13.18 -4.29 -31.36
C ILE A 247 -12.38 -5.06 -32.42
N THR A 248 -12.80 -4.91 -33.67
CA THR A 248 -12.11 -5.43 -34.86
C THR A 248 -11.26 -4.34 -35.50
N ALA A 249 -10.31 -4.73 -36.37
CA ALA A 249 -9.51 -3.77 -37.14
C ALA A 249 -10.38 -2.81 -37.98
N GLU A 250 -11.55 -3.29 -38.43
CA GLU A 250 -12.54 -2.53 -39.20
C GLU A 250 -13.23 -1.44 -38.35
N ASN A 251 -13.54 -1.72 -37.09
CA ASN A 251 -14.23 -0.78 -36.19
C ASN A 251 -13.30 0.32 -35.63
N ILE A 252 -11.98 0.08 -35.57
CA ILE A 252 -10.99 1.07 -35.10
C ILE A 252 -10.78 2.21 -36.12
N GLN A 253 -10.92 1.93 -37.42
CA GLN A 253 -10.69 2.93 -38.47
C GLN A 253 -11.82 3.97 -38.61
N GLY A 254 -13.01 3.70 -38.08
CA GLY A 254 -14.17 4.60 -38.17
C GLY A 254 -14.28 5.66 -37.07
N THR A 255 -13.32 5.74 -36.14
CA THR A 255 -13.42 6.59 -34.93
C THR A 255 -12.42 7.76 -34.87
N THR A 256 -11.69 8.02 -35.95
CA THR A 256 -10.86 9.24 -36.11
C THR A 256 -11.70 10.42 -36.58
#